data_AF-X1GFR7-F1
#
_entry.id   AF-X1GFR7-F1
#
_cell.length_a   1.000
_cell.length_b   1.000
_cell.length_c   1.000
_cell.angle_alpha   90.00
_cell.angle_beta   90.00
_cell.angle_gamma   90.00
#
_symmetry.space_group_name_H-M   'P 1'
#
loop_
_entity.id
_entity.type
_entity.pdbx_description
1 polymer ?
#
loop_
_entity_poly.entity_id
_entity_poly.type
_entity_poly.pdbx_seq_one_letter_code
_entity_poly.pdbx_strand_id
1 'polypeptide(L)'
;TDNSKIGVVGPKVVFYYPYLPIQLIANSKNQKVMGDSRKSRRLGVQIYDVKAGNAENNNNYRSTLNESVKYLDGFYPAESDEKGKIYHWSQDNAILAVPIENLNKDLEIQFKVSSYLSPNHLKLVAGEEIFKDIKVSRKSKTVKIKIPKRFFAYRKDIINSCGIKINKSFYSKDRGFESFDEGQYNRIEEVFGLSGSSFMVYRKMLDEVGGFDESFFTYYEDIDLFWRSRLAGWKNFFTPKSIVRHFHCGTSKEWSYDFTYHVIRNRLIMIFKCGWPFLF
;
A
#
# COMPACT_ATOMS: atom_id res chain seq x y z
N THR A 1 7.09 20.61 33.82
CA THR A 1 8.47 20.14 33.60
C THR A 1 8.40 18.72 33.05
N ASP A 2 8.02 18.57 31.79
CA ASP A 2 8.07 17.25 31.16
C ASP A 2 9.49 17.02 30.66
N ASN A 3 10.25 16.23 31.42
CA ASN A 3 11.66 15.92 31.14
C ASN A 3 11.79 14.85 30.02
N SER A 4 10.74 14.65 29.23
CA SER A 4 10.74 13.69 28.13
C SER A 4 11.70 14.15 27.04
N LYS A 5 12.76 13.35 26.79
CA LYS A 5 13.63 13.46 25.62
C LYS A 5 12.83 13.17 24.35
N ILE A 6 12.11 14.15 23.79
CA ILE A 6 11.46 14.03 22.48
C ILE A 6 12.54 14.20 21.41
N GLY A 7 12.81 13.13 20.67
CA GLY A 7 13.89 13.09 19.67
C GLY A 7 13.37 13.33 18.26
N VAL A 8 12.23 12.73 17.93
CA VAL A 8 11.68 12.78 16.57
C VAL A 8 10.18 13.02 16.61
N VAL A 9 9.69 13.83 15.67
CA VAL A 9 8.27 14.06 15.44
C VAL A 9 7.99 13.90 13.95
N GLY A 10 6.94 13.18 13.59
CA GLY A 10 6.62 12.91 12.18
C GLY A 10 5.14 13.03 11.83
N PRO A 11 4.82 13.16 10.53
CA PRO A 11 3.47 13.35 10.03
C PRO A 11 2.73 12.02 9.80
N LYS A 12 1.46 12.14 9.45
CA LYS A 12 0.73 11.12 8.68
C LYS A 12 1.20 11.16 7.24
N VAL A 13 1.79 10.06 6.78
CA VAL A 13 2.18 9.90 5.39
C VAL A 13 1.09 9.14 4.67
N VAL A 14 0.51 9.74 3.65
CA VAL A 14 -0.48 9.13 2.75
C VAL A 14 0.14 8.97 1.36
N PHE A 15 -0.36 8.01 0.58
CA PHE A 15 0.03 7.90 -0.82
C PHE A 15 -0.32 9.19 -1.58
N TYR A 16 0.43 9.46 -2.64
CA TYR A 16 0.37 10.75 -3.35
C TYR A 16 -1.05 11.10 -3.84
N TYR A 17 -1.72 10.15 -4.48
CA TYR A 17 -3.06 10.37 -5.03
C TYR A 17 -4.14 10.17 -3.96
N PRO A 18 -5.25 10.92 -4.03
CA PRO A 18 -6.51 10.44 -3.47
C PRO A 18 -7.03 9.27 -4.31
N TYR A 19 -7.74 8.35 -3.68
CA TYR A 19 -8.22 7.12 -4.32
C TYR A 19 -9.74 7.04 -4.30
N LEU A 20 -10.34 6.60 -5.40
CA LEU A 20 -11.74 6.18 -5.42
C LEU A 20 -11.81 4.68 -5.09
N PRO A 21 -12.42 4.28 -3.97
CA PRO A 21 -12.72 2.88 -3.71
C PRO A 21 -13.81 2.42 -4.66
N ILE A 22 -13.49 1.45 -5.52
CA ILE A 22 -14.47 0.75 -6.35
C ILE A 22 -14.62 -0.64 -5.75
N GLN A 23 -15.82 -0.93 -5.27
CA GLN A 23 -16.17 -2.26 -4.81
C GLN A 23 -16.60 -3.12 -5.99
N LEU A 24 -16.02 -4.32 -6.06
CA LEU A 24 -16.25 -5.31 -7.09
C LEU A 24 -17.06 -6.44 -6.46
N ILE A 25 -18.30 -6.60 -6.92
CA ILE A 25 -19.18 -7.66 -6.47
C ILE A 25 -19.35 -8.64 -7.62
N ALA A 26 -18.92 -9.88 -7.41
CA ALA A 26 -19.06 -10.97 -8.38
C ALA A 26 -19.41 -12.27 -7.66
N ASN A 27 -19.97 -13.24 -8.38
CA ASN A 27 -20.11 -14.58 -7.81
C ASN A 27 -18.73 -15.27 -7.78
N SER A 28 -18.39 -15.92 -6.68
CA SER A 28 -17.21 -16.80 -6.60
C SER A 28 -17.58 -18.28 -6.54
N LYS A 29 -16.61 -19.12 -6.93
CA LYS A 29 -16.68 -20.57 -6.76
C LYS A 29 -15.49 -21.06 -5.95
N ASN A 30 -15.73 -21.99 -5.03
CA ASN A 30 -14.65 -22.71 -4.35
C ASN A 30 -13.88 -23.56 -5.36
N GLN A 31 -12.58 -23.28 -5.46
CA GLN A 31 -11.61 -24.02 -6.26
C GLN A 31 -10.53 -24.58 -5.35
N LYS A 32 -10.15 -25.84 -5.53
CA LYS A 32 -9.01 -26.42 -4.83
C LYS A 32 -7.72 -25.81 -5.38
N VAL A 33 -6.80 -25.45 -4.49
CA VAL A 33 -5.49 -24.94 -4.89
C VAL A 33 -4.66 -26.11 -5.45
N MET A 34 -4.06 -25.92 -6.63
CA MET A 34 -3.14 -26.92 -7.18
C MET A 34 -1.97 -27.15 -6.21
N GLY A 35 -1.72 -28.41 -5.84
CA GLY A 35 -0.64 -28.79 -4.93
C GLY A 35 -1.02 -28.86 -3.44
N ASP A 36 -2.21 -28.40 -3.04
CA ASP A 36 -2.70 -28.56 -1.66
C ASP A 36 -4.22 -28.82 -1.65
N SER A 37 -4.59 -30.10 -1.65
CA SER A 37 -5.99 -30.55 -1.70
C SER A 37 -6.84 -30.14 -0.49
N ARG A 38 -6.21 -29.65 0.59
CA ARG A 38 -6.85 -29.16 1.80
C ARG A 38 -7.17 -27.66 1.75
N LYS A 39 -6.60 -26.91 0.81
CA LYS A 39 -6.88 -25.48 0.65
C LYS A 39 -7.81 -25.24 -0.53
N SER A 40 -8.97 -24.64 -0.25
CA SER A 40 -9.86 -24.10 -1.28
C SER A 40 -9.85 -22.57 -1.25
N ARG A 41 -9.86 -21.95 -2.42
CA ARG A 41 -10.03 -20.50 -2.61
C ARG A 41 -11.37 -20.21 -3.25
N ARG A 42 -12.03 -19.16 -2.78
CA ARG A 42 -13.22 -18.60 -3.40
C ARG A 42 -12.80 -17.67 -4.53
N LEU A 43 -12.91 -18.13 -5.77
CA LEU A 43 -12.44 -17.38 -6.96
C LEU A 43 -13.62 -16.75 -7.70
N GLY A 44 -13.66 -15.42 -7.73
CA GLY A 44 -14.65 -14.59 -8.43
C GLY A 44 -14.24 -14.29 -9.87
N VAL A 45 -13.68 -13.11 -10.09
CA VAL A 45 -13.12 -12.69 -11.39
C VAL A 45 -11.60 -12.50 -11.34
N GLN A 46 -10.93 -12.77 -12.45
CA GLN A 46 -9.54 -12.37 -12.69
C GLN A 46 -9.51 -10.99 -13.30
N ILE A 47 -8.63 -10.14 -12.80
CA ILE A 47 -8.42 -8.79 -13.29
C ILE A 47 -6.97 -8.64 -13.72
N TYR A 48 -6.78 -8.12 -14.93
CA TYR A 48 -5.49 -7.90 -15.57
C TYR A 48 -5.38 -6.43 -15.98
N ASP A 49 -4.13 -5.93 -16.05
CA ASP A 49 -3.78 -4.65 -16.66
C ASP A 49 -4.73 -3.50 -16.32
N VAL A 50 -4.97 -3.26 -15.04
CA VAL A 50 -5.77 -2.09 -14.66
C VAL A 50 -4.99 -0.84 -15.03
N LYS A 51 -5.62 -0.02 -15.88
CA LYS A 51 -5.14 1.28 -16.30
C LYS A 51 -6.13 2.34 -15.84
N ALA A 52 -5.61 3.41 -15.26
CA ALA A 52 -6.39 4.54 -14.76
C ALA A 52 -5.89 5.82 -15.43
N GLY A 53 -6.79 6.68 -15.85
CA GLY A 53 -6.45 7.94 -16.50
C GLY A 53 -7.68 8.82 -16.71
N ASN A 54 -7.50 9.97 -17.36
CA ASN A 54 -8.60 10.90 -17.63
C ASN A 54 -9.18 10.63 -19.02
N ALA A 55 -10.51 10.65 -19.14
CA ALA A 55 -11.26 10.22 -20.34
C ALA A 55 -10.93 11.00 -21.64
N GLU A 56 -10.33 12.18 -21.56
CA GLU A 56 -10.02 13.03 -22.73
C GLU A 56 -8.62 12.79 -23.32
N ASN A 57 -7.72 12.13 -22.58
CA ASN A 57 -6.38 11.79 -23.09
C ASN A 57 -6.44 10.42 -23.77
N ASN A 58 -6.92 10.41 -25.00
CA ASN A 58 -7.29 9.21 -25.76
C ASN A 58 -6.19 8.14 -25.98
N ASN A 59 -4.97 8.26 -25.42
CA ASN A 59 -3.95 7.19 -25.44
C ASN A 59 -2.84 7.28 -24.36
N ASN A 60 -2.88 8.22 -23.40
CA ASN A 60 -1.75 8.46 -22.49
C ASN A 60 -2.03 7.99 -21.05
N TYR A 61 -2.19 6.69 -20.84
CA TYR A 61 -2.12 6.12 -19.50
C TYR A 61 -0.66 6.22 -19.01
N ARG A 62 -0.38 7.12 -18.07
CA ARG A 62 0.96 7.22 -17.45
C ARG A 62 1.24 5.94 -16.67
N SER A 63 2.41 5.32 -16.90
CA SER A 63 2.82 4.08 -16.23
C SER A 63 2.72 4.20 -14.70
N THR A 64 3.17 5.33 -14.16
CA THR A 64 3.14 5.64 -12.72
C THR A 64 1.73 5.66 -12.13
N LEU A 65 0.72 6.12 -12.89
CA LEU A 65 -0.67 6.16 -12.42
C LEU A 65 -1.28 4.75 -12.41
N ASN A 66 -0.93 3.91 -13.39
CA ASN A 66 -1.37 2.52 -13.43
C ASN A 66 -0.75 1.71 -12.28
N GLU A 67 0.54 1.91 -12.01
CA GLU A 67 1.27 1.28 -10.90
C GLU A 67 0.77 1.73 -9.53
N SER A 68 0.09 2.89 -9.48
CA SER A 68 -0.49 3.41 -8.24
C SER A 68 -1.82 2.76 -7.87
N VAL A 69 -2.46 1.97 -8.75
CA VAL A 69 -3.71 1.24 -8.45
C VAL A 69 -3.48 0.23 -7.31
N LYS A 70 -4.38 0.22 -6.33
CA LYS A 70 -4.28 -0.69 -5.18
C LYS A 70 -5.34 -1.78 -5.22
N TYR A 71 -4.89 -3.02 -5.11
CA TYR A 71 -5.73 -4.21 -4.92
C TYR A 71 -5.83 -4.46 -3.42
N LEU A 72 -6.92 -3.98 -2.81
CA LEU A 72 -7.09 -4.02 -1.35
C LEU A 72 -7.87 -5.28 -0.94
N ASP A 73 -8.72 -5.16 0.08
CA ASP A 73 -9.45 -6.28 0.66
C ASP A 73 -10.22 -7.08 -0.41
N GLY A 74 -10.29 -8.39 -0.21
CA GLY A 74 -10.96 -9.32 -1.13
C GLY A 74 -10.17 -9.69 -2.40
N PHE A 75 -8.95 -9.18 -2.61
CA PHE A 75 -8.04 -9.69 -3.63
C PHE A 75 -7.07 -10.75 -3.09
N TYR A 76 -6.75 -11.74 -3.91
CA TYR A 76 -5.62 -12.64 -3.68
C TYR A 76 -4.31 -12.01 -4.18
N PRO A 77 -3.15 -12.50 -3.71
CA PRO A 77 -1.85 -12.11 -4.23
C PRO A 77 -1.77 -12.23 -5.75
N ALA A 78 -0.90 -11.42 -6.35
CA ALA A 78 -0.62 -11.44 -7.77
C ALA A 78 -0.21 -12.84 -8.24
N GLU A 79 -0.80 -13.28 -9.35
CA GLU A 79 -0.46 -14.52 -10.05
C GLU A 79 -0.10 -14.19 -11.50
N SER A 80 0.64 -15.06 -12.18
CA SER A 80 1.01 -14.88 -13.58
C SER A 80 0.39 -15.98 -14.43
N ASP A 81 -0.04 -15.63 -15.64
CA ASP A 81 -0.46 -16.62 -16.63
C ASP A 81 0.76 -17.25 -17.34
N GLU A 82 0.52 -18.23 -18.22
CA GLU A 82 1.56 -18.93 -18.99
C GLU A 82 2.40 -17.98 -19.87
N LYS A 83 1.90 -16.77 -20.14
CA LYS A 83 2.58 -15.73 -20.93
C LYS A 83 3.28 -14.69 -20.04
N GLY A 84 3.35 -14.93 -18.73
CA GLY A 84 3.98 -14.03 -17.76
C GLY A 84 3.14 -12.80 -17.41
N LYS A 85 1.86 -12.75 -17.81
CA LYS A 85 1.00 -11.61 -17.53
C LYS A 85 0.41 -11.69 -16.13
N ILE A 86 0.61 -10.62 -15.36
CA ILE A 86 0.17 -10.54 -13.98
C ILE A 86 -1.33 -10.28 -13.89
N TYR A 87 -2.00 -10.98 -12.97
CA TYR A 87 -3.40 -10.80 -12.64
C TYR A 87 -3.69 -11.00 -11.15
N HIS A 88 -4.83 -10.51 -10.72
CA HIS A 88 -5.36 -10.73 -9.38
C HIS A 88 -6.71 -11.42 -9.45
N TRP A 89 -6.90 -12.44 -8.62
CA TRP A 89 -8.22 -12.98 -8.34
C TRP A 89 -8.94 -12.12 -7.31
N SER A 90 -10.20 -11.82 -7.55
CA SER A 90 -11.13 -11.33 -6.53
C SER A 90 -11.85 -12.50 -5.85
N GLN A 91 -12.31 -12.26 -4.62
CA GLN A 91 -13.34 -13.05 -3.94
C GLN A 91 -14.74 -12.63 -4.42
N ASP A 92 -15.80 -12.86 -3.63
CA ASP A 92 -17.14 -12.35 -3.97
C ASP A 92 -17.22 -10.83 -3.92
N ASN A 93 -16.45 -10.25 -3.01
CA ASN A 93 -16.39 -8.83 -2.74
C ASN A 93 -14.91 -8.47 -2.67
N ALA A 94 -14.51 -7.47 -3.44
CA ALA A 94 -13.15 -6.96 -3.44
C ALA A 94 -13.13 -5.44 -3.63
N ILE A 95 -12.10 -4.77 -3.12
CA ILE A 95 -11.95 -3.32 -3.24
C ILE A 95 -10.74 -3.00 -4.12
N LEU A 96 -11.02 -2.39 -5.27
CA LEU A 96 -10.02 -1.81 -6.14
C LEU A 96 -9.97 -0.31 -5.89
N ALA A 97 -8.88 0.18 -5.31
CA ALA A 97 -8.73 1.61 -5.09
C ALA A 97 -8.00 2.24 -6.28
N VAL A 98 -8.70 3.11 -7.00
CA VAL A 98 -8.21 3.72 -8.24
C VAL A 98 -7.72 5.14 -7.97
N PRO A 99 -6.47 5.50 -8.31
CA PRO A 99 -5.95 6.84 -8.07
C PRO A 99 -6.65 7.87 -8.95
N ILE A 100 -6.90 9.06 -8.39
CA ILE A 100 -7.50 10.19 -9.09
C ILE A 100 -6.42 11.25 -9.32
N GLU A 101 -5.97 11.41 -10.57
CA GLU A 101 -4.97 12.42 -10.92
C GLU A 101 -5.56 13.83 -11.02
N ASN A 102 -6.79 13.97 -11.51
CA ASN A 102 -7.45 15.26 -11.70
C ASN A 102 -8.88 15.24 -11.14
N LEU A 103 -9.11 16.00 -10.07
CA LEU A 103 -10.42 16.08 -9.40
C LEU A 103 -11.50 16.80 -10.22
N ASN A 104 -11.12 17.52 -11.28
CA ASN A 104 -12.06 18.33 -12.08
C ASN A 104 -12.60 17.59 -13.31
N LYS A 105 -12.01 16.44 -13.68
CA LYS A 105 -12.37 15.63 -14.85
C LYS A 105 -12.91 14.26 -14.45
N ASP A 106 -13.73 13.68 -15.31
CA ASP A 106 -14.18 12.30 -15.12
C ASP A 106 -13.01 11.32 -15.21
N LEU A 107 -13.04 10.30 -14.36
CA LEU A 107 -12.04 9.24 -14.33
C LEU A 107 -12.40 8.18 -15.38
N GLU A 108 -11.39 7.61 -16.01
CA GLU A 108 -11.52 6.50 -16.92
C GLU A 108 -10.66 5.33 -16.43
N ILE A 109 -11.28 4.16 -16.35
CA ILE A 109 -10.59 2.91 -16.06
C ILE A 109 -10.70 1.95 -17.21
N GLN A 110 -9.61 1.26 -17.50
CA GLN A 110 -9.57 0.15 -18.44
C GLN A 110 -8.92 -1.05 -17.76
N PHE A 111 -9.53 -2.21 -17.87
CA PHE A 111 -8.94 -3.46 -17.39
C PHE A 111 -9.43 -4.62 -18.23
N LYS A 112 -8.70 -5.72 -18.19
CA LYS A 112 -9.12 -6.98 -18.80
C LYS A 112 -9.65 -7.91 -17.70
N VAL A 113 -10.74 -8.60 -17.98
CA VAL A 113 -11.46 -9.43 -16.99
C VAL A 113 -11.89 -10.77 -17.58
N SER A 114 -11.76 -11.83 -16.78
CA SER A 114 -12.30 -13.18 -17.04
C SER A 114 -12.85 -13.80 -15.76
N SER A 115 -13.63 -14.87 -15.88
CA SER A 115 -14.10 -15.66 -14.75
C SER A 115 -14.26 -17.12 -15.14
N TYR A 116 -14.08 -18.03 -14.18
CA TYR A 116 -14.41 -19.44 -14.40
C TYR A 116 -15.93 -19.66 -14.55
N LEU A 117 -16.72 -18.82 -13.89
CA LEU A 117 -18.17 -18.80 -14.00
C LEU A 117 -18.57 -18.10 -15.31
N SER A 118 -19.45 -18.72 -16.08
CA SER A 118 -19.86 -18.23 -17.39
C SER A 118 -21.35 -18.54 -17.61
N PRO A 119 -22.24 -17.53 -17.56
CA PRO A 119 -21.94 -16.12 -17.28
C PRO A 119 -21.64 -15.86 -15.79
N ASN A 120 -20.82 -14.85 -15.52
CA ASN A 120 -20.71 -14.20 -14.21
C ASN A 120 -21.09 -12.72 -14.36
N HIS A 121 -21.62 -12.11 -13.31
CA HIS A 121 -21.93 -10.69 -13.28
C HIS A 121 -20.94 -9.99 -12.36
N LEU A 122 -20.13 -9.10 -12.93
CA LEU A 122 -19.26 -8.21 -12.18
C LEU A 122 -19.94 -6.86 -12.05
N LYS A 123 -20.41 -6.56 -10.85
CA LYS A 123 -20.98 -5.26 -10.49
C LYS A 123 -19.88 -4.38 -9.91
N LEU A 124 -19.82 -3.13 -10.39
CA LEU A 124 -18.93 -2.11 -9.86
C LEU A 124 -19.74 -1.10 -9.07
N VAL A 125 -19.32 -0.86 -7.83
CA VAL A 125 -20.00 -0.01 -6.88
C VAL A 125 -19.06 1.09 -6.41
N ALA A 126 -19.56 2.32 -6.36
CA ALA A 126 -18.84 3.47 -5.80
C ALA A 126 -19.78 4.20 -4.83
N GLY A 127 -19.36 4.34 -3.57
CA GLY A 127 -20.27 4.71 -2.49
C GLY A 127 -21.34 3.64 -2.31
N GLU A 128 -22.60 4.01 -2.50
CA GLU A 128 -23.76 3.10 -2.37
C GLU A 128 -24.40 2.75 -3.73
N GLU A 129 -23.84 3.22 -4.84
CA GLU A 129 -24.44 3.07 -6.17
C GLU A 129 -23.71 2.04 -7.02
N ILE A 130 -24.48 1.11 -7.60
CA ILE A 130 -24.01 0.23 -8.66
C ILE A 130 -24.03 1.02 -9.97
N PHE A 131 -22.88 1.53 -10.39
CA PHE A 131 -22.77 2.34 -11.62
C PHE A 131 -22.46 1.51 -12.87
N LYS A 132 -22.09 0.22 -12.71
CA LYS A 132 -21.87 -0.69 -13.83
C LYS A 132 -22.16 -2.15 -13.46
N ASP A 133 -22.80 -2.88 -14.37
CA ASP A 133 -22.90 -4.35 -14.35
C ASP A 133 -22.30 -4.90 -15.65
N ILE A 134 -21.38 -5.85 -15.53
CA ILE A 134 -20.59 -6.40 -16.63
C ILE A 134 -20.76 -7.91 -16.64
N LYS A 135 -21.34 -8.44 -17.73
CA LYS A 135 -21.39 -9.88 -17.98
C LYS A 135 -20.00 -10.42 -18.36
N VAL A 136 -19.36 -11.19 -17.49
CA VAL A 136 -18.04 -11.80 -17.67
C VAL A 136 -18.18 -13.27 -18.04
N SER A 137 -17.24 -13.81 -18.82
CA SER A 137 -17.16 -15.22 -19.19
C SER A 137 -15.73 -15.75 -19.02
N ARG A 138 -15.51 -17.01 -19.38
CA ARG A 138 -14.17 -17.62 -19.39
C ARG A 138 -13.22 -16.94 -20.36
N LYS A 139 -13.74 -16.45 -21.50
CA LYS A 139 -12.94 -15.70 -22.45
C LYS A 139 -12.73 -14.30 -21.91
N SER A 140 -11.47 -13.97 -21.65
CA SER A 140 -11.09 -12.65 -21.18
C SER A 140 -11.52 -11.55 -22.16
N LYS A 141 -12.03 -10.44 -21.62
CA LYS A 141 -12.45 -9.27 -22.40
C LYS A 141 -11.89 -7.99 -21.79
N THR A 142 -11.59 -7.00 -22.62
CA THR A 142 -11.23 -5.66 -22.17
C THR A 142 -12.49 -4.86 -21.92
N VAL A 143 -12.53 -4.16 -20.78
CA VAL A 143 -13.63 -3.27 -20.40
C VAL A 143 -13.05 -1.89 -20.17
N LYS A 144 -13.70 -0.89 -20.75
CA LYS A 144 -13.38 0.53 -20.61
C LYS A 144 -14.59 1.23 -19.99
N ILE A 145 -14.38 1.97 -18.90
CA ILE A 145 -15.46 2.52 -18.09
C ILE A 145 -15.13 3.96 -17.72
N LYS A 146 -16.06 4.85 -18.03
CA LYS A 146 -16.04 6.23 -17.60
C LYS A 146 -16.77 6.35 -16.25
N ILE A 147 -16.10 6.92 -15.26
CA ILE A 147 -16.60 7.13 -13.90
C ILE A 147 -16.80 8.64 -13.71
N PRO A 148 -18.05 9.10 -13.58
CA PRO A 148 -18.35 10.51 -13.38
C PRO A 148 -17.71 11.06 -12.10
N LYS A 149 -17.16 12.28 -12.18
CA LYS A 149 -16.51 12.95 -11.03
C LYS A 149 -17.38 13.13 -9.79
N ARG A 150 -18.71 13.00 -9.92
CA ARG A 150 -19.63 13.00 -8.76
C ARG A 150 -19.28 11.93 -7.72
N PHE A 151 -18.69 10.81 -8.14
CA PHE A 151 -18.25 9.76 -7.23
C PHE A 151 -17.01 10.14 -6.42
N PHE A 152 -16.29 11.21 -6.79
CA PHE A 152 -15.11 11.66 -6.04
C PHE A 152 -15.47 12.22 -4.66
N ALA A 153 -16.75 12.42 -4.35
CA ALA A 153 -17.22 12.64 -2.98
C ALA A 153 -16.87 11.46 -2.04
N TYR A 154 -16.76 10.24 -2.57
CA TYR A 154 -16.39 9.03 -1.83
C TYR A 154 -14.89 8.73 -1.87
N ARG A 155 -14.07 9.62 -2.43
CA ARG A 155 -12.62 9.41 -2.48
C ARG A 155 -12.05 9.38 -1.06
N LYS A 156 -11.04 8.55 -0.86
CA LYS A 156 -10.32 8.40 0.40
C LYS A 156 -8.82 8.54 0.16
N ASP A 157 -8.12 9.03 1.16
CA ASP A 157 -6.67 8.86 1.21
C ASP A 157 -6.35 7.43 1.65
N ILE A 158 -5.25 6.89 1.14
CA ILE A 158 -4.69 5.62 1.60
C ILE A 158 -3.41 5.95 2.37
N ILE A 159 -3.30 5.38 3.56
CA ILE A 159 -2.14 5.58 4.42
C ILE A 159 -0.94 4.84 3.83
N ASN A 160 0.17 5.55 3.70
CA ASN A 160 1.46 4.97 3.44
C ASN A 160 2.17 4.66 4.77
N SER A 161 2.21 5.60 5.72
CA SER A 161 2.74 5.34 7.06
C SER A 161 2.14 6.27 8.11
N CYS A 162 1.73 5.71 9.24
CA CYS A 162 1.45 6.43 10.48
C CYS A 162 2.51 6.11 11.55
N GLY A 163 3.74 5.78 11.15
CA GLY A 163 4.80 5.30 12.03
C GLY A 163 5.09 3.81 11.82
N ILE A 164 6.13 3.31 12.48
CA ILE A 164 6.70 2.00 12.21
C ILE A 164 6.41 1.05 13.37
N LYS A 165 6.17 -0.22 13.04
CA LYS A 165 6.14 -1.35 13.98
C LYS A 165 7.24 -2.33 13.61
N ILE A 166 7.79 -3.01 14.61
CA ILE A 166 8.75 -4.09 14.41
C ILE A 166 8.25 -5.34 15.11
N ASN A 167 8.35 -6.48 14.44
CA ASN A 167 7.98 -7.77 15.01
C ASN A 167 9.18 -8.44 15.74
N LYS A 168 8.94 -9.56 16.41
CA LYS A 168 9.99 -10.30 17.16
C LYS A 168 11.14 -10.82 16.28
N SER A 169 10.92 -10.94 14.97
CA SER A 169 11.95 -11.32 13.99
C SER A 169 12.60 -10.09 13.35
N PHE A 170 12.43 -8.91 13.96
CA PHE A 170 13.02 -7.64 13.54
C PHE A 170 12.61 -7.17 12.13
N TYR A 171 11.52 -7.70 11.59
CA TYR A 171 10.92 -7.13 10.39
C TYR A 171 10.12 -5.88 10.76
N SER A 172 10.42 -4.78 10.07
CA SER A 172 9.64 -3.55 10.13
C SER A 172 8.41 -3.61 9.21
N LYS A 173 7.34 -2.93 9.63
CA LYS A 173 6.16 -2.66 8.82
C LYS A 173 5.59 -1.30 9.18
N ASP A 174 5.16 -0.56 8.18
CA ASP A 174 4.42 0.68 8.37
C ASP A 174 3.03 0.44 8.96
N ARG A 175 2.71 1.25 9.96
CA ARG A 175 1.44 1.25 10.64
C ARG A 175 0.39 1.91 9.76
N GLY A 176 -0.67 1.17 9.46
CA GLY A 176 -1.73 1.62 8.56
C GLY A 176 -1.41 1.48 7.07
N PHE A 177 -0.26 0.90 6.70
CA PHE A 177 0.12 0.69 5.30
C PHE A 177 -1.03 0.07 4.49
N GLU A 178 -1.40 0.73 3.40
CA GLU A 178 -2.47 0.33 2.47
C GLU A 178 -3.87 0.20 3.09
N SER A 179 -4.11 0.85 4.23
CA SER A 179 -5.46 1.08 4.76
C SER A 179 -5.99 2.45 4.38
N PHE A 180 -7.30 2.57 4.17
CA PHE A 180 -7.92 3.88 4.01
C PHE A 180 -7.76 4.72 5.28
N ASP A 181 -7.54 6.03 5.15
CA ASP A 181 -7.57 6.94 6.29
C ASP A 181 -9.04 7.24 6.65
N GLU A 182 -9.55 6.51 7.63
CA GLU A 182 -10.90 6.65 8.18
C GLU A 182 -10.88 7.33 9.56
N GLY A 183 -9.74 7.91 9.93
CA GLY A 183 -9.52 8.55 11.23
C GLY A 183 -9.05 7.61 12.34
N GLN A 184 -8.70 6.37 12.00
CA GLN A 184 -8.16 5.37 12.93
C GLN A 184 -6.78 5.75 13.52
N TYR A 185 -6.08 6.72 12.91
CA TYR A 185 -4.84 7.30 13.42
C TYR A 185 -4.94 8.83 13.55
N ASN A 186 -5.88 9.29 14.40
CA ASN A 186 -6.12 10.72 14.66
C ASN A 186 -5.64 11.18 16.05
N ARG A 187 -4.77 10.41 16.70
CA ARG A 187 -4.18 10.75 18.00
C ARG A 187 -2.68 10.95 17.87
N ILE A 188 -2.15 11.89 18.65
CA ILE A 188 -0.70 11.99 18.87
C ILE A 188 -0.31 10.81 19.75
N GLU A 189 0.74 10.10 19.37
CA GLU A 189 1.19 8.93 20.11
C GLU A 189 2.67 8.66 19.90
N GLU A 190 3.28 8.03 20.90
CA GLU A 190 4.64 7.51 20.77
C GLU A 190 4.63 6.30 19.85
N VAL A 191 5.58 6.24 18.91
CA VAL A 191 5.77 5.14 17.98
C VAL A 191 7.22 4.63 18.07
N PHE A 192 7.47 3.43 17.55
CA PHE A 192 8.83 2.92 17.49
C PHE A 192 9.73 3.84 16.64
N GLY A 193 9.25 4.16 15.43
CA GLY A 193 9.93 5.04 14.49
C GLY A 193 8.92 5.63 13.51
N LEU A 194 9.39 6.47 12.60
CA LEU A 194 8.58 7.15 11.59
C LEU A 194 9.10 6.77 10.21
N SER A 195 8.31 6.93 9.16
CA SER A 195 8.80 6.65 7.81
C SER A 195 9.96 7.59 7.46
N GLY A 196 11.04 7.04 6.89
CA GLY A 196 12.15 7.80 6.32
C GLY A 196 11.75 8.85 5.28
N SER A 197 10.53 8.78 4.73
CA SER A 197 9.99 9.74 3.77
C SER A 197 9.82 11.16 4.34
N SER A 198 9.50 11.30 5.63
CA SER A 198 9.37 12.62 6.26
C SER A 198 9.32 12.53 7.79
N PHE A 199 10.21 13.28 8.45
CA PHE A 199 10.15 13.54 9.88
C PHE A 199 11.01 14.77 10.24
N MET A 200 10.81 15.31 11.44
CA MET A 200 11.69 16.29 12.07
C MET A 200 12.45 15.63 13.21
N VAL A 201 13.75 15.91 13.30
CA VAL A 201 14.62 15.38 14.34
C VAL A 201 15.24 16.51 15.15
N TYR A 202 15.31 16.31 16.47
CA TYR A 202 15.94 17.24 17.37
C TYR A 202 17.46 17.09 17.30
N ARG A 203 18.17 18.20 17.04
CA ARG A 203 19.63 18.17 16.82
C ARG A 203 20.40 17.48 17.95
N LYS A 204 20.01 17.72 19.20
CA LYS A 204 20.66 17.10 20.37
C LYS A 204 20.56 15.56 20.38
N MET A 205 19.48 15.00 19.82
CA MET A 205 19.38 13.55 19.65
C MET A 205 20.48 13.07 18.69
N LEU A 206 20.63 13.73 17.53
CA LEU A 206 21.66 13.36 16.55
C LEU A 206 23.08 13.53 17.10
N ASP A 207 23.33 14.57 17.90
CA ASP A 207 24.63 14.76 18.54
C ASP A 207 24.96 13.62 19.54
N GLU A 208 23.94 13.03 20.17
CA GLU A 208 24.10 11.92 21.13
C GLU A 208 24.20 10.54 20.43
N VAL A 209 23.34 10.27 19.44
CA VAL A 209 23.23 8.92 18.84
C VAL A 209 23.88 8.78 17.46
N GLY A 210 24.27 9.89 16.83
CA GLY A 210 24.75 9.94 15.45
C GLY A 210 23.62 9.99 14.40
N GLY A 211 23.99 10.35 13.16
CA GLY A 211 23.09 10.41 12.01
C GLY A 211 22.72 9.03 11.44
N PHE A 212 22.38 9.00 10.14
CA PHE A 212 22.24 7.73 9.41
C PHE A 212 23.59 7.04 9.27
N ASP A 213 23.58 5.71 9.37
CA ASP A 213 24.78 4.89 9.18
C ASP A 213 24.94 4.58 7.68
N GLU A 214 26.04 5.07 7.10
CA GLU A 214 26.32 4.93 5.65
C GLU A 214 26.46 3.47 5.19
N SER A 215 26.63 2.52 6.12
CA SER A 215 26.60 1.08 5.82
C SER A 215 25.23 0.63 5.27
N PHE A 216 24.17 1.35 5.62
CA PHE A 216 22.79 1.16 5.17
C PHE A 216 22.55 2.03 3.93
N PHE A 217 22.94 1.54 2.76
CA PHE A 217 22.72 2.25 1.49
C PHE A 217 21.24 2.65 1.29
N THR A 218 20.31 1.70 1.44
CA THR A 218 18.86 1.93 1.41
C THR A 218 18.13 0.85 2.19
N TYR A 219 16.95 1.19 2.73
CA TYR A 219 16.15 0.44 3.70
C TYR A 219 16.86 0.19 5.04
N TYR A 220 16.09 0.27 6.13
CA TYR A 220 16.52 0.06 7.51
C TYR A 220 17.50 1.11 8.07
N GLU A 221 17.96 2.09 7.28
CA GLU A 221 18.75 3.23 7.77
C GLU A 221 17.95 4.07 8.78
N ASP A 222 16.66 4.26 8.50
CA ASP A 222 15.73 4.98 9.34
C ASP A 222 15.39 4.15 10.59
N ILE A 223 15.16 2.86 10.43
CA ILE A 223 14.94 1.92 11.53
C ILE A 223 16.12 1.91 12.51
N ASP A 224 17.36 1.83 12.01
CA ASP A 224 18.56 1.86 12.84
C ASP A 224 18.65 3.15 13.67
N LEU A 225 18.40 4.30 13.04
CA LEU A 225 18.39 5.60 13.73
C LEU A 225 17.34 5.65 14.83
N PHE A 226 16.10 5.22 14.55
CA PHE A 226 15.05 5.22 15.57
C PHE A 226 15.33 4.20 16.67
N TRP A 227 15.94 3.06 16.36
CA TRP A 227 16.31 2.09 17.38
C TRP A 227 17.36 2.66 18.34
N ARG A 228 18.45 3.22 17.80
CA ARG A 228 19.49 3.89 18.61
C ARG A 228 18.93 5.03 19.45
N SER A 229 18.02 5.82 18.89
CA SER A 229 17.33 6.88 19.62
C SER A 229 16.63 6.35 20.87
N ARG A 230 15.91 5.23 20.74
CA ARG A 230 15.16 4.63 21.84
C ARG A 230 16.07 4.02 22.89
N LEU A 231 17.17 3.38 22.48
CA LEU A 231 18.19 2.85 23.40
C LEU A 231 18.85 3.96 24.24
N ALA A 232 18.99 5.17 23.68
CA ALA A 232 19.47 6.36 24.39
C ALA A 232 18.36 7.12 25.18
N GLY A 233 17.14 6.55 25.26
CA GLY A 233 16.02 7.11 26.02
C GLY A 233 15.24 8.22 25.29
N TRP A 234 15.48 8.45 24.00
CA TRP A 234 14.68 9.37 23.19
C TRP A 234 13.34 8.74 22.77
N LYS A 235 12.32 9.59 22.67
CA LYS A 235 10.96 9.23 22.24
C LYS A 235 10.67 9.75 20.84
N ASN A 236 9.93 8.97 20.08
CA ASN A 236 9.52 9.29 18.71
C ASN A 236 7.99 9.44 18.67
N PHE A 237 7.48 10.57 18.17
CA PHE A 237 6.06 10.88 18.19
C PHE A 237 5.47 11.02 16.79
N PHE A 238 4.35 10.34 16.58
CA PHE A 238 3.49 10.52 15.42
C PHE A 238 2.51 11.68 15.65
N THR A 239 2.32 12.54 14.65
CA THR A 239 1.38 13.66 14.68
C THR A 239 0.40 13.57 13.51
N PRO A 240 -0.90 13.38 13.77
CA PRO A 240 -1.88 13.11 12.72
C PRO A 240 -2.32 14.37 11.96
N LYS A 241 -2.06 15.56 12.52
CA LYS A 241 -2.45 16.85 11.92
C LYS A 241 -1.50 17.30 10.81
N SER A 242 -0.24 16.87 10.85
CA SER A 242 0.71 17.10 9.76
C SER A 242 0.55 15.97 8.75
N ILE A 243 0.31 16.30 7.48
CA ILE A 243 0.06 15.31 6.42
C ILE A 243 1.07 15.52 5.30
N VAL A 244 1.75 14.44 4.92
CA VAL A 244 2.67 14.40 3.78
C VAL A 244 2.14 13.41 2.74
N ARG A 245 2.19 13.82 1.47
CA ARG A 245 1.81 13.00 0.32
C ARG A 245 3.07 12.44 -0.34
N HIS A 246 3.15 11.12 -0.46
CA HIS A 246 4.37 10.43 -0.88
C HIS A 246 4.16 9.61 -2.15
N PHE A 247 5.03 9.82 -3.14
CA PHE A 247 5.19 8.93 -4.29
C PHE A 247 6.05 7.73 -3.87
N HIS A 248 5.38 6.72 -3.35
CA HIS A 248 6.02 5.49 -2.88
C HIS A 248 6.72 4.75 -4.04
N CYS A 249 7.85 4.09 -3.74
CA CYS A 249 8.67 3.36 -4.73
C CYS A 249 9.24 4.20 -5.88
N GLY A 250 9.50 5.50 -5.67
CA GLY A 250 10.08 6.35 -6.72
C GLY A 250 11.52 5.97 -7.13
N THR A 251 12.29 5.35 -6.23
CA THR A 251 13.72 5.03 -6.43
C THR A 251 13.95 3.55 -6.73
N SER A 252 13.03 2.68 -6.35
CA SER A 252 13.23 1.24 -6.32
C SER A 252 11.92 0.50 -6.42
N LYS A 253 11.98 -0.73 -6.96
CA LYS A 253 10.82 -1.60 -7.09
C LYS A 253 10.73 -2.57 -5.92
N GLU A 254 9.61 -2.56 -5.22
CA GLU A 254 9.32 -3.55 -4.16
C GLU A 254 9.48 -4.99 -4.68
N TRP A 255 10.01 -5.86 -3.81
CA TRP A 255 10.25 -7.28 -4.10
C TRP A 255 11.24 -7.57 -5.24
N SER A 256 11.90 -6.55 -5.78
CA SER A 256 13.07 -6.76 -6.65
C SER A 256 14.21 -7.46 -5.91
N TYR A 257 15.17 -7.97 -6.67
CA TYR A 257 16.39 -8.54 -6.10
C TYR A 257 17.09 -7.52 -5.18
N ASP A 258 17.29 -6.28 -5.66
CA ASP A 258 17.97 -5.23 -4.89
C ASP A 258 17.21 -4.85 -3.62
N PHE A 259 15.88 -4.69 -3.72
CA PHE A 259 15.03 -4.48 -2.55
C PHE A 259 15.22 -5.58 -1.52
N THR A 260 15.11 -6.84 -1.96
CA THR A 260 15.16 -8.01 -1.08
C THR A 260 16.56 -8.18 -0.46
N TYR A 261 17.61 -7.99 -1.26
CA TYR A 261 18.99 -8.04 -0.81
C TYR A 261 19.26 -7.01 0.30
N HIS A 262 18.94 -5.73 0.04
CA HIS A 262 19.21 -4.66 1.01
C HIS A 262 18.36 -4.80 2.27
N VAL A 263 17.06 -5.13 2.16
CA VAL A 263 16.20 -5.38 3.33
C VAL A 263 16.75 -6.52 4.19
N ILE A 264 17.16 -7.64 3.60
CA ILE A 264 17.67 -8.78 4.37
C ILE A 264 19.03 -8.45 5.00
N ARG A 265 19.99 -7.96 4.20
CA ARG A 265 21.33 -7.57 4.68
C ARG A 265 21.23 -6.56 5.82
N ASN A 266 20.51 -5.47 5.61
CA ASN A 266 20.47 -4.36 6.55
C ASN A 266 19.68 -4.73 7.81
N ARG A 267 18.64 -5.55 7.71
CA ARG A 267 17.96 -6.11 8.89
C ARG A 267 18.93 -6.91 9.76
N LEU A 268 19.80 -7.73 9.17
CA LEU A 268 20.81 -8.49 9.93
C LEU A 268 21.80 -7.54 10.62
N ILE A 269 22.33 -6.54 9.90
CA ILE A 269 23.24 -5.52 10.49
C ILE A 269 22.56 -4.81 11.66
N MET A 270 21.30 -4.39 11.51
CA MET A 270 20.52 -3.75 12.56
C MET A 270 20.34 -4.67 13.78
N ILE A 271 20.08 -5.96 13.58
CA ILE A 271 19.98 -6.93 14.68
C ILE A 271 21.30 -6.99 15.47
N PHE A 272 22.44 -7.09 14.79
CA PHE A 272 23.75 -7.11 15.44
C PHE A 272 24.03 -5.84 16.24
N LYS A 273 23.62 -4.69 15.71
CA LYS A 273 23.89 -3.37 16.29
C LYS A 273 22.96 -3.01 17.45
N CYS A 274 21.67 -3.38 17.34
CA CYS A 274 20.60 -2.84 18.17
C CYS A 274 19.71 -3.91 18.81
N GLY A 275 19.66 -5.12 18.24
CA GLY A 275 18.77 -6.21 18.65
C GLY A 275 19.34 -7.16 19.70
N TRP A 276 20.67 -7.19 19.89
CA TRP A 276 21.35 -8.08 20.85
C TRP A 276 20.81 -8.03 22.29
N PRO A 277 20.40 -6.88 22.86
CA PRO A 277 19.85 -6.83 24.22
C PRO A 277 18.48 -7.51 24.40
N PHE A 278 17.79 -7.85 23.31
CA PHE A 278 16.42 -8.40 23.32
C PHE A 278 16.32 -9.82 22.74
N LEU A 279 17.47 -10.42 22.41
CA LEU A 279 17.55 -11.77 21.84
C LEU A 279 17.75 -12.88 22.89
N PHE A 280 17.91 -12.51 24.17
CA PHE A 280 18.06 -13.42 25.32
C PHE A 280 17.08 -13.07 26.43
#